data_AF-A0A7C5CQD2-F1
#
_entry.id   AF-A0A7C5CQD2-F1
#
_cell.length_a   1.000
_cell.length_b   1.000
_cell.length_c   1.000
_cell.angle_alpha   90.00
_cell.angle_beta   90.00
_cell.angle_gamma   90.00
#
_symmetry.space_group_name_H-M   'P 1'
#
loop_
_entity.id
_entity.type
_entity.pdbx_description
1 polymer ?
#
loop_
_entity_poly.entity_id
_entity_poly.type
_entity_poly.pdbx_seq_one_letter_code
_entity_poly.pdbx_strand_id
1 'polypeptide(L)'
;DTIEINWHYNDGDQISENTVICQIAGQARAVLSAERTALNFLQTLSATATATGQYVKKIQHTSTRILDTRKTLPNFRLAQKYAVRCGGGENHRIGLYDRVLIKENHIIAAGSIANAVQQARALFPSLKVEVETENLAEVQQAIAVHADIIMLDNFTLADMQTAVELNQCNKSREIRCLLEASGGISLSTVQAIAETGVDYISVGAITKHIQAVDLSLRLQ
;
A
#
# COMPACT_ATOMS: atom_id res chain seq x y z
N ASP A 1 -11.91 28.55 27.86
CA ASP A 1 -11.79 27.11 28.19
C ASP A 1 -11.06 26.36 27.09
N THR A 2 -9.74 26.50 27.06
CA THR A 2 -8.88 25.85 26.06
C THR A 2 -8.36 24.52 26.61
N ILE A 3 -8.44 23.47 25.78
CA ILE A 3 -7.69 22.23 26.00
C ILE A 3 -6.31 22.43 25.38
N GLU A 4 -5.26 22.16 26.13
CA GLU A 4 -3.87 22.17 25.68
C GLU A 4 -3.38 20.73 25.56
N ILE A 5 -2.65 20.42 24.48
CA ILE A 5 -2.11 19.09 24.21
C ILE A 5 -0.61 19.24 23.94
N ASN A 6 0.20 18.57 24.73
CA ASN A 6 1.65 18.49 24.58
C ASN A 6 2.03 17.09 24.06
N TRP A 7 2.40 16.99 22.79
CA TRP A 7 2.83 15.73 22.17
C TRP A 7 4.30 15.46 22.44
N HIS A 8 4.64 14.22 22.78
CA HIS A 8 6.02 13.77 22.99
C HIS A 8 6.60 13.04 21.77
N TYR A 9 5.76 12.71 20.80
CA TYR A 9 6.10 11.95 19.60
C TYR A 9 5.42 12.55 18.37
N ASN A 10 6.07 12.39 17.22
CA ASN A 10 5.51 12.70 15.92
C ASN A 10 4.92 11.44 15.28
N ASP A 11 4.02 11.62 14.32
CA ASP A 11 3.48 10.51 13.53
C ASP A 11 4.61 9.79 12.77
N GLY A 12 4.71 8.47 12.99
CA GLY A 12 5.75 7.62 12.41
C GLY A 12 6.89 7.26 13.38
N ASP A 13 6.97 7.92 14.53
CA ASP A 13 7.94 7.54 15.57
C ASP A 13 7.66 6.14 16.12
N GLN A 14 8.72 5.42 16.47
CA GLN A 14 8.60 4.14 17.19
C GLN A 14 8.43 4.39 18.68
N ILE A 15 7.43 3.72 19.27
CA ILE A 15 7.05 3.91 20.68
C ILE A 15 7.12 2.56 21.39
N SER A 16 7.75 2.56 22.56
CA SER A 16 7.82 1.39 23.45
C SER A 16 6.56 1.29 24.31
N GLU A 17 6.26 0.09 24.81
CA GLU A 17 5.16 -0.12 25.74
C GLU A 17 5.24 0.80 26.98
N ASN A 18 4.08 1.17 27.53
CA ASN A 18 3.94 2.03 28.72
C ASN A 18 4.52 3.45 28.60
N THR A 19 4.77 3.92 27.37
CA THR A 19 5.25 5.28 27.11
C THR A 19 4.10 6.30 27.12
N VAL A 20 4.36 7.49 27.66
CA VAL A 20 3.43 8.63 27.56
C VAL A 20 3.56 9.27 26.18
N ILE A 21 2.51 9.20 25.37
CA ILE A 21 2.51 9.73 23.99
C ILE A 21 2.20 11.24 23.96
N CYS A 22 1.29 11.68 24.83
CA CYS A 22 0.98 13.10 25.01
C CYS A 22 0.46 13.37 26.43
N GLN A 23 0.53 14.63 26.83
CA GLN A 23 -0.12 15.18 28.01
C GLN A 23 -1.23 16.13 27.60
N ILE A 24 -2.39 16.06 28.25
CA ILE A 24 -3.57 16.87 27.95
C ILE A 24 -3.97 17.65 29.20
N ALA A 25 -4.06 18.98 29.10
CA ALA A 25 -4.47 19.86 30.18
C ALA A 25 -5.74 20.65 29.80
N GLY A 26 -6.71 20.74 30.71
CA GLY A 26 -7.95 21.47 30.46
C GLY A 26 -9.09 21.01 31.36
N GLN A 27 -10.31 21.43 31.05
CA GLN A 27 -11.50 21.01 31.80
C GLN A 27 -11.74 19.51 31.66
N ALA A 28 -11.83 18.82 32.80
CA ALA A 28 -12.04 17.36 32.85
C ALA A 28 -13.26 16.91 32.04
N ARG A 29 -14.39 17.63 32.10
CA ARG A 29 -15.59 17.31 31.32
C ARG A 29 -15.32 17.29 29.81
N ALA A 30 -14.53 18.24 29.32
CA ALA A 30 -14.22 18.35 27.90
C ALA A 30 -13.26 17.24 27.44
N VAL A 31 -12.21 16.96 28.25
CA VAL A 31 -11.27 15.86 28.00
C VAL A 31 -11.98 14.51 27.96
N LEU A 32 -12.79 14.21 28.98
CA LEU A 32 -13.53 12.93 29.08
C LEU A 32 -14.57 12.77 27.97
N SER A 33 -15.15 13.87 27.48
CA SER A 33 -16.08 13.83 26.35
C SER A 33 -15.38 13.47 25.03
N ALA A 34 -14.13 13.92 24.85
CA ALA A 34 -13.35 13.68 23.63
C ALA A 34 -12.56 12.37 23.64
N GLU A 35 -12.24 11.84 24.84
CA GLU A 35 -11.34 10.70 25.06
C GLU A 35 -11.58 9.54 24.10
N ARG A 36 -12.80 8.98 24.09
CA ARG A 36 -13.07 7.75 23.33
C ARG A 36 -12.90 7.95 21.83
N THR A 37 -13.35 9.09 21.32
CA THR A 37 -13.19 9.42 19.90
C THR A 37 -11.71 9.58 19.55
N ALA A 38 -10.96 10.37 20.33
CA ALA A 38 -9.54 10.60 20.09
C ALA A 38 -8.72 9.31 20.16
N LEU A 39 -8.96 8.46 21.17
CA LEU A 39 -8.29 7.17 21.30
C LEU A 39 -8.64 6.26 20.12
N ASN A 40 -9.91 6.14 19.72
CA ASN A 40 -10.28 5.26 18.60
C ASN A 40 -9.58 5.65 17.29
N PHE A 41 -9.43 6.96 17.01
CA PHE A 41 -8.67 7.42 15.85
C PHE A 41 -7.20 7.04 15.96
N LEU A 42 -6.55 7.38 17.09
CA LEU A 42 -5.12 7.13 17.29
C LEU A 42 -4.83 5.63 17.25
N GLN A 43 -5.59 4.80 17.97
CA GLN A 43 -5.42 3.35 17.99
C GLN A 43 -5.59 2.71 16.60
N THR A 44 -6.57 3.17 15.81
CA THR A 44 -6.84 2.63 14.47
C THR A 44 -5.74 3.01 13.47
N LEU A 45 -5.31 4.28 13.47
CA LEU A 45 -4.29 4.75 12.53
C LEU A 45 -2.91 4.24 12.93
N SER A 46 -2.58 4.21 14.22
CA SER A 46 -1.37 3.56 14.72
C SER A 46 -1.33 2.09 14.36
N ALA A 47 -2.46 1.36 14.40
CA ALA A 47 -2.49 -0.04 13.96
C ALA A 47 -2.07 -0.21 12.49
N THR A 48 -2.59 0.62 11.58
CA THR A 48 -2.18 0.61 10.16
C THR A 48 -0.69 0.97 9.99
N ALA A 49 -0.20 1.98 10.71
CA ALA A 49 1.21 2.38 10.65
C ALA A 49 2.14 1.28 11.20
N THR A 50 1.81 0.70 12.36
CA THR A 50 2.53 -0.41 12.99
C THR A 50 2.57 -1.63 12.06
N ALA A 51 1.43 -2.05 11.50
CA ALA A 51 1.37 -3.17 10.57
C ALA A 51 2.25 -2.90 9.34
N THR A 52 2.16 -1.71 8.74
CA THR A 52 2.99 -1.33 7.59
C THR A 52 4.48 -1.39 7.91
N GLY A 53 4.89 -0.82 9.06
CA GLY A 53 6.28 -0.83 9.50
C GLY A 53 6.85 -2.24 9.70
N GLN A 54 6.03 -3.22 10.08
CA GLN A 54 6.46 -4.62 10.16
C GLN A 54 6.82 -5.20 8.79
N TYR A 55 6.05 -4.90 7.74
CA TYR A 55 6.35 -5.34 6.37
C TYR A 55 7.59 -4.64 5.83
N VAL A 56 7.67 -3.31 5.99
CA VAL A 56 8.83 -2.50 5.54
C VAL A 56 10.12 -3.00 6.17
N LYS A 57 10.12 -3.22 7.49
CA LYS A 57 11.29 -3.75 8.21
C LYS A 57 11.75 -5.10 7.69
N LYS A 58 10.84 -5.97 7.23
CA LYS A 58 11.19 -7.30 6.69
C LYS A 58 11.88 -7.27 5.34
N ILE A 59 11.73 -6.18 4.58
CA ILE A 59 12.27 -6.08 3.21
C ILE A 59 13.30 -4.96 3.06
N GLN A 60 13.74 -4.35 4.17
CA GLN A 60 14.66 -3.20 4.17
C GLN A 60 16.01 -3.47 3.48
N HIS A 61 16.40 -4.74 3.32
CA HIS A 61 17.62 -5.15 2.59
C HIS A 61 17.42 -5.21 1.06
N THR A 62 16.21 -4.97 0.57
CA THR A 62 15.85 -4.98 -0.85
C THR A 62 15.51 -3.57 -1.33
N SER A 63 15.38 -3.39 -2.65
CA SER A 63 14.84 -2.15 -3.24
C SER A 63 13.31 -2.16 -3.38
N THR A 64 12.64 -3.24 -2.98
CA THR A 64 11.19 -3.41 -3.08
C THR A 64 10.48 -2.51 -2.07
N ARG A 65 9.31 -2.00 -2.45
CA ARG A 65 8.50 -1.11 -1.59
C ARG A 65 7.13 -1.68 -1.30
N ILE A 66 6.65 -1.47 -0.08
CA ILE A 66 5.30 -1.87 0.33
C ILE A 66 4.28 -0.84 -0.13
N LEU A 67 3.26 -1.30 -0.85
CA LEU A 67 2.11 -0.51 -1.25
C LEU A 67 0.86 -0.88 -0.46
N ASP A 68 0.04 0.12 -0.18
CA ASP A 68 -1.34 -0.08 0.24
C ASP A 68 -2.26 -0.52 -0.91
N THR A 69 -3.57 -0.62 -0.63
CA THR A 69 -4.57 -0.86 -1.67
C THR A 69 -5.81 0.00 -1.44
N ARG A 70 -6.83 -0.17 -2.29
CA ARG A 70 -8.18 0.38 -2.06
C ARG A 70 -9.04 -0.46 -1.10
N LYS A 71 -8.51 -1.56 -0.55
CA LYS A 71 -9.16 -2.40 0.47
C LYS A 71 -9.02 -1.71 1.83
N THR A 72 -9.72 -0.59 2.02
CA THR A 72 -9.66 0.28 3.19
C THR A 72 -10.99 0.26 3.93
N LEU A 73 -10.98 0.66 5.21
CA LEU A 73 -12.21 0.92 5.95
C LEU A 73 -13.08 1.98 5.24
N PRO A 74 -14.41 1.82 5.22
CA PRO A 74 -15.32 2.83 4.69
C PRO A 74 -15.06 4.20 5.35
N ASN A 75 -15.01 5.26 4.54
CA ASN A 75 -14.73 6.65 4.95
C ASN A 75 -13.35 6.94 5.58
N PHE A 76 -12.49 5.94 5.76
CA PHE A 76 -11.18 6.09 6.40
C PHE A 76 -9.99 6.02 5.43
N ARG A 77 -10.25 5.92 4.12
CA ARG A 77 -9.21 5.71 3.10
C ARG A 77 -8.05 6.68 3.20
N LEU A 78 -8.32 7.98 3.22
CA LEU A 78 -7.24 8.99 3.26
C LEU A 78 -6.45 8.91 4.57
N ALA A 79 -7.12 8.67 5.69
CA ALA A 79 -6.47 8.52 6.98
C ALA A 79 -5.61 7.25 7.05
N GLN A 80 -6.09 6.12 6.50
CA GLN A 80 -5.30 4.89 6.43
C GLN A 80 -4.12 5.02 5.47
N LYS A 81 -4.30 5.67 4.30
CA LYS A 81 -3.20 5.98 3.38
C LYS A 81 -2.17 6.93 4.00
N TYR A 82 -2.60 7.84 4.87
CA TYR A 82 -1.69 8.64 5.68
C TYR A 82 -0.90 7.75 6.65
N ALA A 83 -1.57 6.89 7.41
CA ALA A 83 -0.94 5.98 8.36
C ALA A 83 0.04 4.98 7.70
N VAL A 84 -0.25 4.51 6.47
CA VAL A 84 0.69 3.70 5.68
C VAL A 84 2.00 4.45 5.46
N ARG A 85 1.94 5.72 5.08
CA ARG A 85 3.14 6.55 4.92
C ARG A 85 3.89 6.76 6.23
N CYS A 86 3.18 6.96 7.34
CA CYS A 86 3.80 7.02 8.67
C CYS A 86 4.54 5.72 9.03
N GLY A 87 4.02 4.57 8.58
CA GLY A 87 4.68 3.26 8.73
C GLY A 87 5.80 2.98 7.72
N GLY A 88 6.15 3.92 6.85
CA GLY A 88 7.20 3.78 5.83
C GLY A 88 6.77 3.09 4.53
N GLY A 89 5.47 2.81 4.36
CA GLY A 89 4.92 2.33 3.09
C GLY A 89 4.66 3.47 2.09
N GLU A 90 4.38 3.09 0.85
CA GLU A 90 3.98 4.02 -0.20
C GLU A 90 2.49 3.82 -0.57
N ASN A 91 1.88 4.87 -1.09
CA ASN A 91 0.49 4.82 -1.50
C ASN A 91 0.39 4.29 -2.92
N HIS A 92 -0.42 3.25 -3.13
CA HIS A 92 -1.01 2.97 -4.44
C HIS A 92 -2.01 4.08 -4.79
N ARG A 93 -2.82 3.90 -5.83
CA ARG A 93 -3.83 4.89 -6.23
C ARG A 93 -4.84 5.15 -5.11
N ILE A 94 -5.26 6.40 -4.98
CA ILE A 94 -6.26 6.87 -4.04
C ILE A 94 -7.65 6.35 -4.44
N GLY A 95 -7.97 6.38 -5.72
CA GLY A 95 -9.31 6.11 -6.22
C GLY A 95 -9.32 5.45 -7.59
N LEU A 96 -10.45 5.59 -8.29
CA LEU A 96 -10.57 5.15 -9.68
C LEU A 96 -10.16 6.25 -10.68
N TYR A 97 -9.79 7.43 -10.19
CA TYR A 97 -9.60 8.65 -10.99
C TYR A 97 -8.12 9.01 -11.23
N ASP A 98 -7.19 8.43 -10.48
CA ASP A 98 -5.78 8.85 -10.44
C ASP A 98 -4.81 7.83 -11.06
N ARG A 99 -5.28 6.62 -11.37
CA ARG A 99 -4.52 5.62 -12.12
C ARG A 99 -5.46 4.58 -12.76
N VAL A 100 -5.19 4.23 -14.01
CA VAL A 100 -5.89 3.14 -14.69
C VAL A 100 -5.31 1.81 -14.22
N LEU A 101 -6.17 0.89 -13.77
CA LEU A 101 -5.83 -0.51 -13.49
C LEU A 101 -6.71 -1.39 -14.35
N ILE A 102 -6.11 -1.94 -15.40
CA ILE A 102 -6.72 -2.91 -16.29
C ILE A 102 -6.67 -4.27 -15.60
N LYS A 103 -7.79 -4.97 -15.62
CA LYS A 103 -8.00 -6.31 -15.05
C LYS A 103 -8.63 -7.21 -16.12
N GLU A 104 -8.71 -8.51 -15.86
CA GLU A 104 -9.30 -9.52 -16.74
C GLU A 104 -10.60 -9.06 -17.43
N ASN A 105 -11.59 -8.58 -16.67
CA ASN A 105 -12.87 -8.11 -17.23
C ASN A 105 -12.73 -7.00 -18.29
N HIS A 106 -11.75 -6.10 -18.12
CA HIS A 106 -11.48 -5.04 -19.09
C HIS A 106 -10.77 -5.59 -20.34
N ILE A 107 -9.89 -6.56 -20.15
CA ILE A 107 -9.19 -7.25 -21.24
C ILE A 107 -10.21 -8.00 -22.10
N ILE A 108 -11.14 -8.73 -21.47
CA ILE A 108 -12.25 -9.41 -22.15
C ILE A 108 -13.10 -8.40 -22.93
N ALA A 109 -13.50 -7.30 -22.31
CA ALA A 109 -14.32 -6.27 -22.96
C ALA A 109 -13.60 -5.58 -24.14
N ALA A 110 -12.29 -5.39 -24.06
CA ALA A 110 -11.48 -4.78 -25.13
C ALA A 110 -10.96 -5.80 -26.16
N GLY A 111 -11.10 -7.10 -25.88
CA GLY A 111 -10.64 -8.23 -26.71
C GLY A 111 -9.16 -8.58 -26.59
N SER A 112 -8.31 -7.71 -26.02
CA SER A 112 -6.89 -8.00 -25.76
C SER A 112 -6.26 -6.99 -24.79
N ILE A 113 -5.10 -7.34 -24.21
CA ILE A 113 -4.29 -6.43 -23.39
C ILE A 113 -3.88 -5.19 -24.20
N ALA A 114 -3.44 -5.38 -25.44
CA ALA A 114 -3.04 -4.28 -26.33
C ALA A 114 -4.16 -3.28 -26.58
N ASN A 115 -5.36 -3.78 -26.91
CA ASN A 115 -6.52 -2.92 -27.12
C ASN A 115 -6.91 -2.18 -25.84
N ALA A 116 -6.92 -2.86 -24.69
CA ALA A 116 -7.26 -2.25 -23.41
C ALA A 116 -6.29 -1.12 -23.05
N VAL A 117 -4.98 -1.34 -23.19
CA VAL A 117 -3.95 -0.33 -22.93
C VAL A 117 -4.04 0.85 -23.90
N GLN A 118 -4.25 0.58 -25.19
CA GLN A 118 -4.40 1.64 -26.20
C GLN A 118 -5.62 2.51 -25.93
N GLN A 119 -6.78 1.91 -25.63
CA GLN A 119 -7.99 2.65 -25.30
C GLN A 119 -7.82 3.48 -24.02
N ALA A 120 -7.20 2.90 -22.98
CA ALA A 120 -6.91 3.61 -21.74
C ALA A 120 -6.03 4.85 -21.97
N ARG A 121 -4.97 4.72 -22.77
CA ARG A 121 -4.07 5.84 -23.10
C ARG A 121 -4.75 6.91 -23.95
N ALA A 122 -5.64 6.52 -24.87
CA ALA A 122 -6.39 7.46 -25.67
C ALA A 122 -7.37 8.29 -24.83
N LEU A 123 -8.04 7.65 -23.87
CA LEU A 123 -9.01 8.32 -22.98
C LEU A 123 -8.34 9.12 -21.86
N PHE A 124 -7.22 8.62 -21.33
CA PHE A 124 -6.56 9.17 -20.14
C PHE A 124 -5.04 9.32 -20.34
N PRO A 125 -4.58 10.17 -21.27
CA PRO A 125 -3.17 10.25 -21.67
C PRO A 125 -2.21 10.68 -20.55
N SER A 126 -2.70 11.36 -19.51
CA SER A 126 -1.90 11.81 -18.37
C SER A 126 -1.81 10.79 -17.23
N LEU A 127 -2.61 9.71 -17.27
CA LEU A 127 -2.63 8.71 -16.21
C LEU A 127 -1.72 7.54 -16.55
N LYS A 128 -1.03 7.02 -15.53
CA LYS A 128 -0.32 5.75 -15.64
C LYS A 128 -1.32 4.61 -15.89
N VAL A 129 -0.90 3.64 -16.68
CA VAL A 129 -1.65 2.42 -17.00
C VAL A 129 -0.97 1.22 -16.36
N GLU A 130 -1.67 0.62 -15.43
CA GLU A 130 -1.30 -0.64 -14.78
C GLU A 130 -2.12 -1.79 -15.35
N VAL A 131 -1.49 -2.94 -15.57
CA VAL A 131 -2.14 -4.15 -16.08
C VAL A 131 -1.97 -5.28 -15.06
N GLU A 132 -3.08 -5.82 -14.58
CA GLU A 132 -3.11 -7.05 -13.79
C GLU A 132 -2.97 -8.26 -14.72
N THR A 133 -2.04 -9.15 -14.38
CA THR A 133 -1.69 -10.35 -15.15
C THR A 133 -1.73 -11.57 -14.23
N GLU A 134 -2.13 -12.71 -14.79
CA GLU A 134 -2.27 -13.99 -14.07
C GLU A 134 -1.25 -15.05 -14.52
N ASN A 135 -0.51 -14.80 -15.61
CA ASN A 135 0.50 -15.72 -16.14
C ASN A 135 1.62 -15.00 -16.93
N LEU A 136 2.72 -15.70 -17.17
CA LEU A 136 3.90 -15.15 -17.86
C LEU A 136 3.63 -14.71 -19.31
N ALA A 137 2.65 -15.31 -19.99
CA ALA A 137 2.31 -14.91 -21.36
C ALA A 137 1.66 -13.51 -21.37
N GLU A 138 0.80 -13.22 -20.39
CA GLU A 138 0.22 -11.89 -20.21
C GLU A 138 1.27 -10.86 -19.78
N VAL A 139 2.25 -11.25 -18.96
CA VAL A 139 3.39 -10.38 -18.63
C VAL A 139 4.13 -9.96 -19.90
N GLN A 140 4.43 -10.90 -20.79
CA GLN A 140 5.08 -10.58 -22.07
C GLN A 140 4.23 -9.64 -22.94
N GLN A 141 2.92 -9.84 -22.99
CA GLN A 141 2.00 -8.95 -23.71
C GLN A 141 2.00 -7.54 -23.10
N ALA A 142 1.93 -7.43 -21.77
CA ALA A 142 1.94 -6.16 -21.04
C ALA A 142 3.26 -5.39 -21.23
N ILE A 143 4.39 -6.11 -21.28
CA ILE A 143 5.71 -5.53 -21.62
C ILE A 143 5.72 -5.02 -23.06
N ALA A 144 5.20 -5.80 -24.02
CA ALA A 144 5.18 -5.44 -25.44
C ALA A 144 4.35 -4.18 -25.74
N VAL A 145 3.30 -3.94 -24.97
CA VAL A 145 2.45 -2.72 -25.08
C VAL A 145 2.94 -1.58 -24.20
N HIS A 146 4.09 -1.77 -23.54
CA HIS A 146 4.76 -0.82 -22.66
C HIS A 146 3.88 -0.31 -21.52
N ALA A 147 3.18 -1.20 -20.81
CA ALA A 147 2.48 -0.82 -19.59
C ALA A 147 3.42 -0.07 -18.61
N ASP A 148 2.88 0.87 -17.84
CA ASP A 148 3.68 1.61 -16.86
C ASP A 148 4.02 0.71 -15.67
N ILE A 149 3.04 -0.11 -15.25
CA ILE A 149 3.13 -1.05 -14.14
C ILE A 149 2.47 -2.37 -14.56
N ILE A 150 3.06 -3.49 -14.17
CA ILE A 150 2.49 -4.84 -14.34
C ILE A 150 2.30 -5.44 -12.96
N MET A 151 1.05 -5.74 -12.63
CA MET A 151 0.69 -6.44 -11.40
C MET A 151 0.68 -7.94 -11.65
N LEU A 152 1.45 -8.67 -10.84
CA LEU A 152 1.56 -10.13 -10.83
C LEU A 152 0.57 -10.67 -9.80
N ASP A 153 -0.61 -11.13 -10.22
CA ASP A 153 -1.65 -11.61 -9.29
C ASP A 153 -1.48 -13.10 -8.96
N ASN A 154 -1.17 -13.40 -7.70
CA ASN A 154 -0.99 -14.76 -7.17
C ASN A 154 0.09 -15.61 -7.89
N PHE A 155 1.13 -14.97 -8.44
CA PHE A 155 2.26 -15.67 -9.06
C PHE A 155 3.03 -16.50 -8.03
N THR A 156 3.68 -17.57 -8.49
CA THR A 156 4.69 -18.27 -7.69
C THR A 156 5.99 -17.48 -7.64
N LEU A 157 6.88 -17.77 -6.67
CA LEU A 157 8.19 -17.11 -6.61
C LEU A 157 9.02 -17.32 -7.88
N ALA A 158 8.95 -18.53 -8.47
CA ALA A 158 9.66 -18.84 -9.72
C ALA A 158 9.11 -18.03 -10.91
N ASP A 159 7.78 -17.88 -11.00
CA ASP A 159 7.18 -17.06 -12.04
C ASP A 159 7.49 -15.57 -11.85
N MET A 160 7.53 -15.08 -10.60
CA MET A 160 7.94 -13.69 -10.32
C MET A 160 9.39 -13.43 -10.74
N GLN A 161 10.31 -14.35 -10.42
CA GLN A 161 11.71 -14.26 -10.88
C GLN A 161 11.78 -14.24 -12.41
N THR A 162 11.05 -15.13 -13.07
CA THR A 162 10.98 -15.17 -14.54
C THR A 162 10.41 -13.87 -15.11
N ALA A 163 9.36 -13.30 -14.50
CA ALA A 163 8.78 -12.02 -14.91
C ALA A 163 9.78 -10.85 -14.77
N VAL A 164 10.56 -10.84 -13.68
CA VAL A 164 11.64 -9.86 -13.45
C VAL A 164 12.71 -10.00 -14.53
N GLU A 165 13.17 -11.22 -14.82
CA GLU A 165 14.16 -11.48 -15.87
C GLU A 165 13.67 -11.05 -17.25
N LEU A 166 12.43 -11.41 -17.62
CA LEU A 166 11.80 -11.00 -18.88
C LEU A 166 11.75 -9.47 -19.05
N ASN A 167 11.40 -8.76 -17.97
CA ASN A 167 11.33 -7.30 -17.97
C ASN A 167 12.72 -6.63 -18.05
N GLN A 168 13.75 -7.26 -17.47
CA GLN A 168 15.14 -6.77 -17.53
C GLN A 168 15.81 -7.04 -18.89
N CYS A 169 15.56 -8.20 -19.49
CA CYS A 169 16.20 -8.61 -20.74
C CYS A 169 15.64 -7.89 -21.97
N ASN A 170 14.51 -7.21 -21.84
CA ASN A 170 13.88 -6.51 -22.94
C ASN A 170 14.63 -5.21 -23.28
N LYS A 171 15.58 -5.32 -24.23
CA LYS A 171 16.39 -4.20 -24.74
C LYS A 171 15.63 -3.22 -25.64
N SER A 172 14.34 -3.48 -25.96
CA SER A 172 13.57 -2.62 -26.87
C SER A 172 13.08 -1.32 -26.23
N ARG A 173 13.34 -1.08 -24.94
CA ARG A 173 12.88 0.11 -24.21
C ARG A 173 13.98 0.71 -23.33
N GLU A 174 14.02 2.05 -23.26
CA GLU A 174 14.95 2.79 -22.39
C GLU A 174 14.55 2.72 -20.90
N ILE A 175 13.26 2.55 -20.60
CA ILE A 175 12.69 2.49 -19.25
C ILE A 175 12.02 1.13 -19.09
N ARG A 176 12.25 0.35 -18.03
CA ARG A 176 11.52 -0.92 -17.84
C ARG A 176 10.11 -0.70 -17.25
N CYS A 177 9.23 -1.69 -17.35
CA CYS A 177 7.96 -1.68 -16.60
C CYS A 177 8.26 -1.79 -15.10
N LEU A 178 7.43 -1.20 -14.25
CA LEU A 178 7.47 -1.47 -12.81
C LEU A 178 6.69 -2.77 -12.54
N LEU A 179 7.22 -3.66 -11.71
CA LEU A 179 6.57 -4.91 -11.34
C LEU A 179 6.02 -4.83 -9.92
N GLU A 180 4.76 -5.19 -9.76
CA GLU A 180 4.03 -5.18 -8.49
C GLU A 180 3.51 -6.59 -8.17
N ALA A 181 3.95 -7.20 -7.07
CA ALA A 181 3.37 -8.44 -6.60
C ALA A 181 2.08 -8.19 -5.80
N SER A 182 1.03 -8.94 -6.10
CA SER A 182 -0.26 -8.90 -5.39
C SER A 182 -0.80 -10.31 -5.19
N GLY A 183 -1.60 -10.48 -4.13
CA GLY A 183 -2.24 -11.76 -3.82
C GLY A 183 -1.43 -12.62 -2.83
N GLY A 184 -2.10 -13.23 -1.85
CA GLY A 184 -1.47 -14.12 -0.87
C GLY A 184 -0.35 -13.53 0.02
N ILE A 185 -0.15 -12.21 0.02
CA ILE A 185 0.96 -11.58 0.76
C ILE A 185 0.72 -11.63 2.28
N SER A 186 1.75 -12.07 3.00
CA SER A 186 1.78 -12.12 4.46
C SER A 186 3.18 -11.76 4.99
N LEU A 187 3.31 -11.58 6.30
CA LEU A 187 4.62 -11.39 6.93
C LEU A 187 5.55 -12.59 6.74
N SER A 188 5.05 -13.80 6.51
CA SER A 188 5.91 -14.96 6.25
C SER A 188 6.39 -15.04 4.80
N THR A 189 5.64 -14.48 3.84
CA THR A 189 5.96 -14.58 2.41
C THR A 189 6.64 -13.34 1.84
N VAL A 190 6.41 -12.15 2.42
CA VAL A 190 6.86 -10.86 1.87
C VAL A 190 8.36 -10.80 1.58
N GLN A 191 9.20 -11.40 2.43
CA GLN A 191 10.65 -11.38 2.26
C GLN A 191 11.07 -12.10 0.97
N ALA A 192 10.63 -13.35 0.80
CA ALA A 192 10.96 -14.14 -0.39
C ALA A 192 10.43 -13.49 -1.67
N ILE A 193 9.26 -12.85 -1.60
CA ILE A 193 8.68 -12.09 -2.72
C ILE A 193 9.55 -10.88 -3.06
N ALA A 194 9.99 -10.10 -2.08
CA ALA A 194 10.87 -8.95 -2.31
C ALA A 194 12.23 -9.38 -2.91
N GLU A 195 12.77 -10.51 -2.47
CA GLU A 195 14.02 -11.08 -2.97
C GLU A 195 13.94 -11.56 -4.44
N THR A 196 12.73 -11.68 -5.02
CA THR A 196 12.58 -11.90 -6.47
C THR A 196 13.01 -10.70 -7.31
N GLY A 197 13.05 -9.50 -6.72
CA GLY A 197 13.41 -8.26 -7.40
C GLY A 197 12.24 -7.45 -7.97
N VAL A 198 10.99 -7.78 -7.59
CA VAL A 198 9.83 -6.91 -7.88
C VAL A 198 10.00 -5.52 -7.25
N ASP A 199 9.47 -4.49 -7.91
CA ASP A 199 9.59 -3.10 -7.46
C ASP A 199 8.66 -2.81 -6.28
N TYR A 200 7.48 -3.43 -6.29
CA TYR A 200 6.42 -3.19 -5.32
C TYR A 200 5.76 -4.48 -4.84
N ILE A 201 5.22 -4.44 -3.62
CA ILE A 201 4.35 -5.47 -3.07
C ILE A 201 3.11 -4.80 -2.49
N SER A 202 1.95 -5.10 -3.04
CA SER A 202 0.67 -4.57 -2.57
C SER A 202 0.08 -5.42 -1.45
N VAL A 203 -0.04 -4.85 -0.26
CA VAL A 203 -0.48 -5.56 0.95
C VAL A 203 -1.83 -5.04 1.40
N GLY A 204 -2.92 -5.64 0.92
CA GLY A 204 -4.27 -5.24 1.35
C GLY A 204 -4.53 -5.43 2.86
N ALA A 205 -3.78 -6.30 3.52
CA ALA A 205 -3.91 -6.59 4.95
C ALA A 205 -3.63 -5.38 5.85
N ILE A 206 -2.73 -4.47 5.46
CA ILE A 206 -2.32 -3.32 6.31
C ILE A 206 -3.43 -2.28 6.50
N THR A 207 -4.44 -2.28 5.62
CA THR A 207 -5.58 -1.36 5.67
C THR A 207 -6.94 -2.04 5.89
N LYS A 208 -7.12 -3.31 5.48
CA LYS A 208 -8.41 -4.02 5.65
C LYS A 208 -8.52 -4.77 6.98
N HIS A 209 -7.39 -5.10 7.59
CA HIS A 209 -7.34 -5.73 8.92
C HIS A 209 -6.84 -4.70 9.92
N ILE A 210 -7.47 -4.66 11.09
CA ILE A 210 -7.08 -3.76 12.17
C ILE A 210 -6.93 -4.57 13.44
N GLN A 211 -5.72 -4.52 13.99
CA GLN A 211 -5.44 -4.90 15.37
C GLN A 211 -5.06 -3.61 16.09
N ALA A 212 -6.04 -3.00 16.75
CA ALA A 212 -5.89 -1.71 17.41
C ALA A 212 -4.71 -1.73 18.38
N VAL A 213 -3.87 -0.68 18.34
CA VAL A 213 -2.84 -0.48 19.36
C VAL A 213 -3.55 -0.19 20.68
N ASP A 214 -3.11 -0.82 21.77
CA ASP A 214 -3.72 -0.57 23.08
C ASP A 214 -3.20 0.76 23.66
N LEU A 215 -4.13 1.68 23.94
CA LEU A 215 -3.84 3.01 24.45
C LEU A 215 -4.84 3.35 25.55
N SER A 216 -4.36 3.99 26.61
CA SER A 216 -5.19 4.43 27.73
C SER A 216 -4.97 5.91 28.02
N LEU A 217 -6.06 6.61 28.37
CA LEU A 217 -5.98 7.94 28.98
C LEU A 217 -6.03 7.76 30.50
N ARG A 218 -5.05 8.32 31.22
CA ARG A 218 -5.00 8.29 32.68
C ARG A 218 -5.01 9.71 33.23
N LEU A 219 -6.02 10.02 34.05
CA LEU A 219 -6.08 11.28 34.79
C LEU A 219 -4.98 11.32 35.86
N GLN A 220 -4.42 12.51 36.06
CA GLN A 220 -3.41 12.82 37.06
C GLN A 220 -3.92 13.89 38.01
#